data_AF-A0A9D7LHY8-F1
#
_entry.id   AF-A0A9D7LHY8-F1
#
_cell.length_a   1.000
_cell.length_b   1.000
_cell.length_c   1.000
_cell.angle_alpha   90.00
_cell.angle_beta   90.00
_cell.angle_gamma   90.00
#
_symmetry.space_group_name_H-M   'P 1'
#
loop_
_entity.id
_entity.type
_entity.pdbx_description
1 polymer ?
#
loop_
_entity_poly.entity_id
_entity_poly.type
_entity_poly.pdbx_seq_one_letter_code
_entity_poly.pdbx_strand_id
1 'polypeptide(L)'
;MNLYAWVLLAALAVTAAVDWFAVARSRREIEVLAKPAFMVILIALAWLLHADTVTYGQQLLLGLVLCLVGDVLLLGDGPASFLGGLIAFLLGHVAYIAAFRRVPSADPMWGGIILVTVVVLVLLWFRLLPKMVRDWRDGAPLVLYAVIIGLMAVLGWATGHLVVAIGGTLFLVSDAVLAYNRFERQLVHGRLIIMVTYHLAQFLIVWGLLRV
;
A
#
# COMPACT_ATOMS: atom_id res chain seq x y z
N MET A 1 2.37 -17.16 -19.62
CA MET A 1 1.57 -17.35 -18.39
C MET A 1 0.66 -18.55 -18.57
N ASN A 2 0.48 -19.36 -17.53
CA ASN A 2 -0.44 -20.51 -17.58
C ASN A 2 -1.90 -20.04 -17.39
N LEU A 3 -2.86 -20.92 -17.66
CA LEU A 3 -4.29 -20.64 -17.52
C LEU A 3 -4.65 -20.15 -16.11
N TYR A 4 -4.05 -20.75 -15.07
CA TYR A 4 -4.30 -20.39 -13.67
C TYR A 4 -3.97 -18.92 -13.37
N ALA A 5 -2.86 -18.39 -13.90
CA ALA A 5 -2.50 -16.99 -13.71
C ALA A 5 -3.53 -16.04 -14.35
N TRP A 6 -4.07 -16.38 -15.53
CA TRP A 6 -5.14 -15.61 -16.16
C TRP A 6 -6.44 -15.65 -15.36
N VAL A 7 -6.80 -16.81 -14.81
CA VAL A 7 -7.96 -16.96 -13.93
C VAL A 7 -7.82 -16.09 -12.68
N LEU A 8 -6.66 -16.11 -12.03
CA LEU A 8 -6.42 -15.27 -10.84
C LEU A 8 -6.42 -13.77 -11.18
N LEU A 9 -5.86 -13.36 -12.31
CA LEU A 9 -5.92 -11.96 -12.77
C LEU A 9 -7.35 -11.50 -13.03
N ALA A 10 -8.16 -12.33 -13.68
CA ALA A 10 -9.57 -12.04 -13.92
C ALA A 10 -10.35 -11.95 -12.59
N ALA A 11 -10.13 -12.91 -11.69
CA ALA A 11 -10.73 -12.90 -10.36
C ALA A 11 -10.32 -11.65 -9.57
N LEU A 12 -9.04 -11.26 -9.62
CA LEU A 12 -8.50 -10.07 -8.98
C LEU A 12 -9.20 -8.80 -9.48
N ALA A 13 -9.33 -8.65 -10.81
CA ALA A 13 -10.02 -7.52 -11.43
C ALA A 13 -11.49 -7.45 -11.04
N VAL A 14 -12.19 -8.60 -11.01
CA VAL A 14 -13.58 -8.69 -10.56
C VAL A 14 -13.71 -8.29 -9.10
N THR A 15 -12.87 -8.84 -8.20
CA THR A 15 -12.93 -8.49 -6.77
C THR A 15 -12.63 -7.02 -6.51
N ALA A 16 -11.66 -6.43 -7.22
CA ALA A 16 -11.39 -4.99 -7.12
C ALA A 16 -12.60 -4.17 -7.58
N ALA A 17 -13.21 -4.50 -8.72
CA ALA A 17 -14.39 -3.79 -9.21
C ALA A 17 -15.59 -3.91 -8.26
N VAL A 18 -15.80 -5.10 -7.67
CA VAL A 18 -16.84 -5.33 -6.66
C VAL A 18 -16.58 -4.52 -5.39
N ASP A 19 -15.34 -4.47 -4.91
CA ASP A 19 -14.97 -3.67 -3.73
C ASP A 19 -15.16 -2.17 -4.01
N TRP A 20 -14.69 -1.68 -5.16
CA TRP A 20 -14.86 -0.29 -5.56
C TRP A 20 -16.34 0.10 -5.66
N PHE A 21 -17.18 -0.79 -6.23
CA PHE A 21 -18.62 -0.59 -6.26
C PHE A 21 -19.22 -0.58 -4.84
N ALA A 22 -18.82 -1.52 -3.99
CA ALA A 22 -19.28 -1.60 -2.61
C ALA A 22 -18.96 -0.32 -1.83
N VAL A 23 -17.73 0.19 -1.96
CA VAL A 23 -17.26 1.42 -1.32
C VAL A 23 -17.97 2.65 -1.88
N ALA A 24 -18.15 2.73 -3.20
CA ALA A 24 -18.86 3.83 -3.86
C ALA A 24 -20.35 3.90 -3.47
N ARG A 25 -20.97 2.75 -3.18
CA ARG A 25 -22.38 2.65 -2.75
C ARG A 25 -22.54 2.50 -1.24
N SER A 26 -21.46 2.60 -0.46
CA SER A 26 -21.45 2.40 0.99
C SER A 26 -22.08 1.06 1.45
N ARG A 27 -21.92 0.00 0.66
CA ARG A 27 -22.40 -1.37 0.92
C ARG A 27 -21.39 -2.15 1.76
N ARG A 28 -21.38 -1.90 3.07
CA ARG A 28 -20.42 -2.53 4.01
C ARG A 28 -20.42 -4.06 3.94
N GLU A 29 -21.58 -4.68 3.77
CA GLU A 29 -21.71 -6.15 3.68
C GLU A 29 -20.87 -6.77 2.55
N ILE A 30 -20.80 -6.08 1.40
CA ILE A 30 -20.03 -6.54 0.25
C ILE A 30 -18.54 -6.25 0.46
N GLU A 31 -18.21 -5.06 0.97
CA GLU A 31 -16.85 -4.62 1.25
C GLU A 31 -16.12 -5.56 2.23
N VAL A 32 -16.82 -6.03 3.27
CA VAL A 32 -16.26 -6.95 4.29
C VAL A 32 -15.73 -8.25 3.66
N LEU A 33 -16.30 -8.69 2.53
CA LEU A 33 -15.85 -9.87 1.80
C LEU A 33 -14.90 -9.52 0.65
N ALA A 34 -15.27 -8.53 -0.17
CA ALA A 34 -14.55 -8.20 -1.39
C ALA A 34 -13.13 -7.69 -1.10
N LYS A 35 -12.97 -6.89 -0.04
CA LYS A 35 -11.70 -6.28 0.33
C LYS A 35 -10.66 -7.32 0.78
N PRO A 36 -10.93 -8.24 1.73
CA PRO A 36 -10.00 -9.33 2.02
C PRO A 36 -9.81 -10.29 0.84
N ALA A 37 -10.88 -10.56 0.06
CA ALA A 37 -10.79 -11.48 -1.08
C ALA A 37 -9.79 -11.01 -2.13
N PHE A 38 -9.75 -9.72 -2.45
CA PHE A 38 -8.74 -9.16 -3.35
C PHE A 38 -7.32 -9.46 -2.87
N MET A 39 -7.04 -9.22 -1.59
CA MET A 39 -5.71 -9.45 -1.02
C MET A 39 -5.34 -10.94 -0.98
N VAL A 40 -6.28 -11.82 -0.65
CA VAL A 40 -6.05 -13.28 -0.68
C VAL A 40 -5.74 -13.76 -2.10
N ILE A 41 -6.51 -13.30 -3.09
CA ILE A 41 -6.26 -13.63 -4.51
C ILE A 41 -4.91 -13.09 -4.96
N LEU A 42 -4.53 -11.88 -4.54
CA LEU A 42 -3.24 -11.29 -4.86
C LEU A 42 -2.07 -12.06 -4.25
N ILE A 43 -2.20 -12.52 -3.00
CA ILE A 43 -1.20 -13.39 -2.35
C ILE A 43 -1.08 -14.71 -3.10
N ALA A 44 -2.20 -15.33 -3.48
CA ALA A 44 -2.21 -16.56 -4.27
C ALA A 44 -1.56 -16.34 -5.66
N LEU A 45 -1.82 -15.19 -6.30
CA LEU A 45 -1.17 -14.82 -7.54
C LEU A 45 0.34 -14.64 -7.35
N ALA A 46 0.78 -13.93 -6.31
CA ALA A 46 2.20 -13.75 -6.01
C ALA A 46 2.90 -15.11 -5.82
N TRP A 47 2.27 -16.04 -5.10
CA TRP A 47 2.81 -17.38 -4.92
C TRP A 47 2.85 -18.18 -6.22
N LEU A 48 1.80 -18.12 -7.05
CA LEU A 48 1.78 -18.74 -8.38
C LEU A 48 2.82 -18.13 -9.34
N LEU A 49 3.19 -16.88 -9.12
CA LEU A 49 4.27 -16.18 -9.81
C LEU A 49 5.65 -16.47 -9.20
N HIS A 50 5.78 -17.52 -8.38
CA HIS A 50 7.02 -18.02 -7.80
C HIS A 50 7.71 -17.06 -6.82
N ALA A 51 6.93 -16.24 -6.09
CA ALA A 51 7.47 -15.40 -5.01
C ALA A 51 8.25 -16.21 -3.95
N ASP A 52 7.94 -17.49 -3.75
CA ASP A 52 8.67 -18.36 -2.82
C ASP A 52 10.10 -18.71 -3.27
N THR A 53 10.43 -18.50 -4.55
CA THR A 53 11.73 -18.87 -5.13
C THR A 53 12.72 -17.71 -5.23
N VAL A 54 12.25 -16.46 -5.15
CA VAL A 54 13.07 -15.25 -5.30
C VAL A 54 13.53 -14.71 -3.94
N THR A 55 14.70 -14.07 -3.92
CA THR A 55 15.37 -13.60 -2.68
C THR A 55 14.58 -12.56 -1.87
N TYR A 56 13.71 -11.80 -2.52
CA TYR A 56 12.87 -10.77 -1.91
C TYR A 56 11.42 -11.22 -1.65
N GLY A 57 11.05 -12.43 -2.06
CA GLY A 57 9.64 -12.81 -2.15
C GLY A 57 9.02 -13.23 -0.82
N GLN A 58 9.81 -13.71 0.15
CA GLN A 58 9.33 -13.89 1.53
C GLN A 58 8.90 -12.56 2.16
N GLN A 59 9.67 -11.49 1.93
CA GLN A 59 9.34 -10.16 2.46
C GLN A 59 8.15 -9.53 1.71
N LEU A 60 8.04 -9.78 0.39
CA LEU A 60 6.85 -9.42 -0.39
C LEU A 60 5.59 -10.10 0.17
N LEU A 61 5.61 -11.41 0.37
CA LEU A 61 4.47 -12.17 0.90
C LEU A 61 4.11 -11.72 2.33
N LEU A 62 5.11 -11.50 3.18
CA LEU A 62 4.89 -10.95 4.52
C LEU A 62 4.21 -9.58 4.46
N GLY A 63 4.67 -8.69 3.57
CA GLY A 63 4.07 -7.38 3.36
C GLY A 63 2.60 -7.47 2.93
N LEU A 64 2.29 -8.36 1.98
CA LEU A 64 0.92 -8.60 1.52
C LEU A 64 0.01 -9.14 2.64
N VAL A 65 0.51 -10.10 3.43
CA VAL A 65 -0.23 -10.68 4.57
C VAL A 65 -0.48 -9.62 5.64
N LEU A 66 0.51 -8.78 5.95
CA LEU A 66 0.34 -7.66 6.90
C LEU A 66 -0.65 -6.62 6.40
N CYS A 67 -0.68 -6.35 5.09
CA CYS A 67 -1.68 -5.49 4.48
C CYS A 67 -3.09 -6.10 4.54
N LEU A 68 -3.23 -7.41 4.32
CA LEU A 68 -4.50 -8.13 4.52
C LEU A 68 -4.98 -8.03 5.97
N VAL A 69 -4.09 -8.24 6.94
CA VAL A 69 -4.40 -8.07 8.37
C VAL A 69 -4.82 -6.62 8.63
N GLY A 70 -4.10 -5.65 8.06
CA GLY A 70 -4.45 -4.24 8.11
C GLY A 70 -5.86 -3.97 7.60
N ASP A 71 -6.21 -4.51 6.43
CA ASP A 71 -7.53 -4.38 5.83
C ASP A 71 -8.65 -4.94 6.70
N VAL A 72 -8.44 -6.13 7.27
CA VAL A 72 -9.41 -6.76 8.18
C VAL A 72 -9.58 -5.94 9.46
N LEU A 73 -8.49 -5.42 10.03
CA LEU A 73 -8.55 -4.57 11.22
C LEU A 73 -9.26 -3.24 10.92
N LEU A 74 -9.06 -2.64 9.74
CA LEU A 74 -9.75 -1.41 9.33
C LEU A 74 -11.24 -1.59 9.08
N LEU A 75 -11.74 -2.82 8.89
CA LEU A 75 -13.19 -3.10 8.82
C LEU A 75 -13.86 -3.04 10.20
N GLY A 76 -13.08 -3.17 11.28
CA GLY A 76 -13.57 -3.10 12.65
C GLY A 76 -14.00 -1.69 13.05
N ASP A 77 -14.99 -1.60 13.93
CA ASP A 77 -15.46 -0.32 14.44
C ASP A 77 -14.60 0.15 15.62
N GLY A 78 -14.02 1.35 15.50
CA GLY A 78 -13.42 2.07 16.62
C GLY A 78 -11.93 2.44 16.48
N PRO A 79 -11.41 3.24 17.42
CA PRO A 79 -10.03 3.76 17.34
C PRO A 79 -8.95 2.69 17.45
N ALA A 80 -9.19 1.64 18.25
CA ALA A 80 -8.24 0.55 18.45
C ALA A 80 -8.05 -0.29 17.17
N SER A 81 -9.15 -0.63 16.49
CA SER A 81 -9.13 -1.34 15.22
C SER A 81 -8.44 -0.52 14.12
N PHE A 82 -8.72 0.79 14.06
CA PHE A 82 -8.02 1.70 13.15
C PHE A 82 -6.50 1.74 13.42
N LEU A 83 -6.10 1.89 14.69
CA LEU A 83 -4.69 1.92 15.06
C LEU A 83 -3.99 0.59 14.78
N GLY A 84 -4.64 -0.53 15.09
CA GLY A 84 -4.14 -1.87 14.76
C GLY A 84 -3.93 -2.04 13.26
N GLY A 85 -4.90 -1.58 12.45
CA GLY A 85 -4.79 -1.59 11.00
C GLY A 85 -3.60 -0.76 10.51
N LEU A 86 -3.44 0.46 11.03
CA LEU A 86 -2.32 1.33 10.71
C LEU A 86 -0.97 0.71 11.08
N ILE A 87 -0.85 0.08 12.24
CA ILE A 87 0.37 -0.62 12.67
C ILE A 87 0.67 -1.79 11.73
N ALA A 88 -0.34 -2.59 11.35
CA ALA A 88 -0.17 -3.70 10.42
C ALA A 88 0.31 -3.22 9.05
N PHE A 89 -0.29 -2.15 8.50
CA PHE A 89 0.21 -1.52 7.28
C PHE A 89 1.65 -1.03 7.43
N LEU A 90 1.99 -0.33 8.51
CA LEU A 90 3.34 0.16 8.75
C LEU A 90 4.38 -0.97 8.71
N LEU A 91 4.10 -2.10 9.37
CA LEU A 91 4.95 -3.28 9.32
C LEU A 91 5.00 -3.89 7.91
N GLY A 92 3.90 -3.84 7.17
CA GLY A 92 3.85 -4.22 5.76
C GLY A 92 4.78 -3.37 4.89
N HIS A 93 4.80 -2.05 5.09
CA HIS A 93 5.74 -1.15 4.41
C HIS A 93 7.19 -1.48 4.75
N VAL A 94 7.50 -1.81 6.00
CA VAL A 94 8.84 -2.27 6.39
C VAL A 94 9.22 -3.56 5.67
N ALA A 95 8.27 -4.50 5.52
CA ALA A 95 8.49 -5.71 4.75
C ALA A 95 8.76 -5.41 3.26
N TYR A 96 8.02 -4.49 2.65
CA TYR A 96 8.27 -4.04 1.28
C TYR A 96 9.60 -3.32 1.11
N ILE A 97 10.01 -2.48 2.06
CA ILE A 97 11.36 -1.90 2.11
C ILE A 97 12.41 -3.01 2.09
N ALA A 98 12.24 -4.05 2.91
CA ALA A 98 13.15 -5.18 2.98
C ALA A 98 13.13 -6.03 1.69
N ALA A 99 12.01 -6.08 0.96
CA ALA A 99 11.91 -6.72 -0.35
C ALA A 99 12.65 -5.90 -1.41
N PHE A 100 12.35 -4.60 -1.54
CA PHE A 100 12.92 -3.71 -2.56
C PHE A 100 14.44 -3.63 -2.50
N ARG A 101 15.02 -3.67 -1.30
CA ARG A 101 16.49 -3.67 -1.11
C ARG A 101 17.18 -4.94 -1.59
N ARG A 102 16.44 -6.03 -1.82
CA ARG A 102 16.95 -7.33 -2.29
C ARG A 102 16.68 -7.56 -3.77
N VAL A 103 15.97 -6.65 -4.43
CA VAL A 103 15.75 -6.71 -5.87
C VAL A 103 17.10 -6.49 -6.57
N PRO A 104 17.49 -7.34 -7.54
CA PRO A 104 18.68 -7.12 -8.35
C PRO A 104 18.64 -5.73 -8.97
N SER A 105 19.68 -4.94 -8.73
CA SER A 105 19.68 -3.51 -9.03
C SER A 105 19.63 -3.24 -10.53
N ALA A 106 18.57 -2.59 -11.01
CA ALA A 106 18.64 -1.77 -12.22
C ALA A 106 19.07 -0.34 -11.85
N ASP A 107 19.36 0.50 -12.86
CA ASP A 107 19.78 1.88 -12.61
C ASP A 107 18.68 2.67 -11.88
N PRO A 108 18.98 3.32 -10.74
CA PRO A 108 18.01 4.09 -9.99
C PRO A 108 17.38 5.21 -10.81
N MET A 109 16.06 5.36 -10.69
CA MET A 109 15.32 6.43 -11.35
C MET A 109 15.35 7.73 -10.54
N TRP A 110 16.47 8.45 -10.59
CA TRP A 110 16.74 9.63 -9.77
C TRP A 110 15.67 10.71 -9.82
N GLY A 111 15.05 10.95 -10.98
CA GLY A 111 13.97 11.94 -11.11
C GLY A 111 12.77 11.63 -10.20
N GLY A 112 12.37 10.36 -10.12
CA GLY A 112 11.30 9.93 -9.23
C GLY A 112 11.71 9.92 -7.75
N ILE A 113 12.95 9.51 -7.45
CA ILE A 113 13.52 9.59 -6.10
C ILE A 113 13.46 11.03 -5.57
N ILE A 114 13.95 11.99 -6.37
CA ILE A 114 13.97 13.41 -6.00
C ILE A 114 12.54 13.91 -5.83
N LEU A 115 11.64 13.63 -6.77
CA LEU A 115 10.25 14.08 -6.72
C LEU A 115 9.54 13.58 -5.44
N VAL A 116 9.58 12.28 -5.17
CA VAL A 116 8.94 11.69 -3.98
C VAL A 116 9.56 12.26 -2.71
N THR A 117 10.89 12.36 -2.65
CA THR A 117 11.59 12.91 -1.49
C THR A 117 11.16 14.35 -1.21
N VAL A 118 11.15 15.21 -2.23
CA VAL A 118 10.72 16.61 -2.09
C VAL A 118 9.27 16.70 -1.61
N VAL A 119 8.36 15.93 -2.22
CA VAL A 119 6.94 15.92 -1.81
C VAL A 119 6.79 15.49 -0.35
N VAL A 120 7.45 14.40 0.07
CA VAL A 120 7.39 13.91 1.45
C VAL A 120 7.99 14.93 2.42
N LEU A 121 9.13 15.54 2.10
CA LEU A 121 9.74 16.57 2.94
C LEU A 121 8.87 17.82 3.08
N VAL A 122 8.24 18.27 1.99
CA VAL A 122 7.29 19.40 2.01
C VAL A 122 6.10 19.08 2.92
N LEU A 123 5.51 17.88 2.80
CA LEU A 123 4.42 17.45 3.66
C LEU A 123 4.85 17.34 5.13
N LEU A 124 6.03 16.78 5.39
CA LEU A 124 6.58 16.70 6.74
C LEU A 124 6.75 18.10 7.34
N TRP A 125 7.40 19.01 6.63
CA TRP A 125 7.73 20.34 7.11
C TRP A 125 6.50 21.21 7.36
N PHE A 126 5.59 21.30 6.40
CA PHE A 126 4.48 22.24 6.46
C PHE A 126 3.21 21.69 7.12
N ARG A 127 3.06 20.35 7.25
CA ARG A 127 1.84 19.74 7.78
C ARG A 127 2.08 18.89 9.03
N LEU A 128 3.07 18.00 9.01
CA LEU A 128 3.20 16.98 10.05
C LEU A 128 4.04 17.41 11.24
N LEU A 129 5.16 18.12 11.02
CA LEU A 129 6.02 18.62 12.09
C LEU A 129 5.29 19.64 12.99
N PRO A 130 4.50 20.61 12.48
CA PRO A 130 3.74 21.50 13.35
C PRO A 130 2.75 20.75 14.25
N LYS A 131 2.15 19.65 13.77
CA LYS A 131 1.27 18.79 14.58
C LYS A 131 2.04 18.06 15.67
N MET A 132 3.21 17.51 15.34
CA MET A 132 4.10 16.83 16.29
C MET A 132 4.64 17.78 17.37
N VAL A 133 4.96 19.02 17.01
CA VAL A 133 5.40 20.04 17.98
C VAL A 133 4.26 20.46 18.91
N ARG A 134 3.03 20.54 18.40
CA ARG A 134 1.84 20.89 19.20
C ARG A 134 1.43 19.76 20.14
N ASP A 135 1.43 18.52 19.65
CA ASP A 135 1.14 17.33 20.42
C ASP A 135 2.03 16.17 19.97
N TRP A 136 3.03 15.87 20.79
CA TRP A 136 4.01 14.83 20.51
C TRP A 136 3.37 13.44 20.45
N ARG A 137 2.40 13.15 21.33
CA ARG A 137 1.83 11.80 21.48
C ARG A 137 1.06 11.38 20.24
N ASP A 138 0.34 12.32 19.64
CA ASP A 138 -0.46 12.07 18.44
C ASP A 138 0.34 12.32 17.15
N GLY A 139 1.26 13.29 17.15
CA GLY A 139 1.99 13.67 15.94
C GLY A 139 3.21 12.80 15.63
N ALA A 140 3.92 12.28 16.64
CA ALA A 140 5.11 11.46 16.40
C ALA A 140 4.81 10.14 15.64
N PRO A 141 3.74 9.38 15.96
CA PRO A 141 3.36 8.20 15.18
C PRO A 141 3.04 8.53 13.71
N LEU A 142 2.40 9.68 13.46
CA LEU A 142 2.04 10.11 12.11
C LEU A 142 3.29 10.49 11.28
N VAL A 143 4.26 11.18 11.90
CA VAL A 143 5.55 11.48 11.27
C VAL A 143 6.32 10.20 10.97
N LEU A 144 6.42 9.28 11.95
CA LEU A 144 7.08 7.99 11.76
C LEU A 144 6.46 7.21 10.59
N TYR A 145 5.13 7.18 10.54
CA TYR A 145 4.39 6.54 9.47
C TYR A 145 4.76 7.14 8.10
N ALA A 146 4.67 8.47 7.98
CA ALA A 146 4.98 9.21 6.76
C ALA A 146 6.42 9.00 6.27
N VAL A 147 7.38 8.92 7.20
CA VAL A 147 8.79 8.65 6.88
C VAL A 147 8.96 7.23 6.33
N ILE A 148 8.34 6.22 6.97
CA ILE A 148 8.48 4.82 6.53
C ILE A 148 7.84 4.61 5.16
N ILE A 149 6.63 5.09 4.93
CA ILE A 149 5.98 4.96 3.62
C ILE A 149 6.69 5.80 2.54
N GLY A 150 7.19 6.99 2.89
CA GLY A 150 8.01 7.80 2.00
C GLY A 150 9.30 7.09 1.59
N LEU A 151 9.98 6.46 2.55
CA LEU A 151 11.17 5.64 2.29
C LEU A 151 10.85 4.44 1.39
N MET A 152 9.72 3.75 1.64
CA MET A 152 9.28 2.67 0.75
C MET A 152 9.07 3.16 -0.68
N ALA A 153 8.38 4.28 -0.87
CA ALA A 153 8.14 4.84 -2.21
C ALA A 153 9.45 5.24 -2.89
N VAL A 154 10.38 5.90 -2.18
CA VAL A 154 11.73 6.22 -2.68
C VAL A 154 12.49 4.97 -3.11
N LEU A 155 12.46 3.92 -2.28
CA LEU A 155 13.11 2.66 -2.62
C LEU A 155 12.45 1.97 -3.82
N GLY A 156 11.14 2.14 -4.02
CA GLY A 156 10.45 1.71 -5.23
C GLY A 156 11.08 2.31 -6.49
N TRP A 157 11.36 3.61 -6.50
CA TRP A 157 12.08 4.28 -7.60
C TRP A 157 13.56 3.87 -7.68
N ALA A 158 14.18 3.57 -6.55
CA ALA A 158 15.57 3.11 -6.49
C ALA A 158 15.77 1.69 -7.03
N THR A 159 14.70 0.88 -7.13
CA THR A 159 14.77 -0.44 -7.79
C THR A 159 15.10 -0.35 -9.29
N GLY A 160 14.85 0.81 -9.92
CA GLY A 160 14.97 0.98 -11.37
C GLY A 160 13.80 0.40 -12.18
N HIS A 161 12.81 -0.23 -11.52
CA HIS A 161 11.64 -0.79 -12.18
C HIS A 161 10.44 0.17 -12.10
N LEU A 162 10.06 0.73 -13.25
CA LEU A 162 8.96 1.72 -13.33
C LEU A 162 7.63 1.22 -12.74
N VAL A 163 7.29 -0.06 -12.93
CA VAL A 163 6.04 -0.64 -12.41
C VAL A 163 6.04 -0.66 -10.88
N VAL A 164 7.16 -1.07 -10.25
CA VAL A 164 7.33 -1.06 -8.79
C VAL A 164 7.31 0.37 -8.26
N ALA A 165 7.97 1.29 -8.96
CA ALA A 165 8.03 2.69 -8.61
C ALA A 165 6.63 3.35 -8.59
N ILE A 166 5.83 3.14 -9.63
CA ILE A 166 4.44 3.61 -9.69
C ILE A 166 3.61 2.95 -8.58
N GLY A 167 3.78 1.65 -8.34
CA GLY A 167 3.10 0.94 -7.27
C GLY A 167 3.39 1.53 -5.88
N GLY A 168 4.66 1.77 -5.56
CA GLY A 168 5.08 2.42 -4.32
C GLY A 168 4.53 3.84 -4.16
N THR A 169 4.51 4.63 -5.24
CA THR A 169 3.92 5.98 -5.20
C THR A 169 2.39 5.94 -5.03
N LEU A 170 1.68 5.01 -5.67
CA LEU A 170 0.23 4.87 -5.46
C LEU A 170 -0.11 4.43 -4.03
N PHE A 171 0.74 3.62 -3.41
CA PHE A 171 0.59 3.27 -2.00
C PHE A 171 0.73 4.51 -1.11
N LEU A 172 1.78 5.31 -1.34
CA LEU A 172 1.97 6.58 -0.65
C LEU A 172 0.76 7.51 -0.80
N VAL A 173 0.17 7.59 -2.00
CA VAL A 173 -1.05 8.38 -2.26
C VAL A 173 -2.26 7.82 -1.51
N SER A 174 -2.48 6.50 -1.54
CA SER A 174 -3.56 5.84 -0.77
C SER A 174 -3.52 6.26 0.68
N ASP A 175 -2.36 6.13 1.31
CA ASP A 175 -2.22 6.34 2.75
C ASP A 175 -2.21 7.82 3.13
N ALA A 176 -1.70 8.70 2.25
CA ALA A 176 -1.83 10.13 2.43
C ALA A 176 -3.32 10.55 2.43
N VAL A 177 -4.13 9.98 1.53
CA VAL A 177 -5.59 10.21 1.49
C VAL A 177 -6.28 9.60 2.71
N LEU A 178 -5.87 8.40 3.15
CA LEU A 178 -6.36 7.76 4.37
C LEU A 178 -6.10 8.63 5.61
N ALA A 179 -4.87 9.11 5.79
CA ALA A 179 -4.49 9.99 6.87
C ALA A 179 -5.24 11.33 6.80
N TYR A 180 -5.38 11.92 5.62
CA TYR A 180 -6.11 13.18 5.45
C TYR A 180 -7.59 13.03 5.80
N ASN A 181 -8.26 11.97 5.34
CA ASN A 181 -9.66 11.69 5.65
C ASN A 181 -9.91 11.48 7.15
N ARG A 182 -8.92 10.93 7.86
CA ARG A 182 -9.03 10.64 9.28
C ARG A 182 -8.74 11.85 10.17
N PHE A 183 -7.68 12.60 9.87
CA PHE A 183 -7.11 13.59 10.78
C PHE A 183 -7.33 15.05 10.37
N GLU A 184 -7.84 15.31 9.16
CA GLU A 184 -8.09 16.66 8.66
C GLU A 184 -9.57 16.83 8.29
N ARG A 185 -9.96 16.23 7.17
CA ARG A 185 -11.33 16.33 6.64
C ARG A 185 -11.64 15.15 5.75
N GLN A 186 -12.85 14.61 5.88
CA GLN A 186 -13.36 13.62 4.95
C GLN A 186 -13.49 14.22 3.55
N LEU A 187 -12.76 13.66 2.59
CA LEU A 187 -12.87 14.02 1.18
C LEU A 187 -14.11 13.38 0.56
N VAL A 188 -14.71 14.10 -0.38
CA VAL A 188 -15.78 13.57 -1.23
C VAL A 188 -15.19 12.43 -2.08
N HIS A 189 -15.77 11.24 -1.98
CA HIS A 189 -15.24 9.98 -2.53
C HIS A 189 -13.88 9.52 -1.97
N GLY A 190 -13.44 10.05 -0.83
CA GLY A 190 -12.13 9.74 -0.27
C GLY A 190 -11.87 8.25 -0.04
N ARG A 191 -12.89 7.49 0.40
CA ARG A 191 -12.81 6.03 0.57
C ARG A 191 -12.56 5.31 -0.76
N LEU A 192 -13.20 5.75 -1.84
CA LEU A 192 -13.03 5.16 -3.15
C LEU A 192 -11.63 5.44 -3.71
N ILE A 193 -11.13 6.68 -3.53
CA ILE A 193 -9.76 7.04 -3.94
C ILE A 193 -8.75 6.15 -3.25
N ILE A 194 -8.87 5.96 -1.92
CA ILE A 194 -8.01 5.08 -1.13
C ILE A 194 -8.02 3.67 -1.72
N MET A 195 -9.21 3.07 -1.92
CA MET A 195 -9.27 1.69 -2.41
C MET A 195 -8.70 1.54 -3.82
N VAL A 196 -9.01 2.45 -4.75
CA VAL A 196 -8.49 2.36 -6.12
C VAL A 196 -6.97 2.47 -6.14
N THR A 197 -6.40 3.47 -5.46
CA THR A 197 -4.94 3.64 -5.44
C THR A 197 -4.26 2.50 -4.69
N TYR A 198 -4.85 1.99 -3.61
CA TYR A 198 -4.36 0.84 -2.85
C TYR A 198 -4.34 -0.45 -3.68
N HIS A 199 -5.45 -0.81 -4.31
CA HIS A 199 -5.55 -2.03 -5.11
C HIS A 199 -4.54 -2.02 -6.26
N LEU A 200 -4.44 -0.87 -6.95
CA LEU A 200 -3.45 -0.68 -8.02
C LEU A 200 -2.01 -0.74 -7.48
N ALA A 201 -1.73 -0.10 -6.33
CA ALA A 201 -0.42 -0.14 -5.71
C ALA A 201 0.04 -1.57 -5.42
N GLN A 202 -0.80 -2.35 -4.73
CA GLN A 202 -0.52 -3.73 -4.37
C GLN A 202 -0.29 -4.61 -5.60
N PHE A 203 -1.18 -4.50 -6.60
CA PHE A 203 -1.05 -5.25 -7.84
C PHE A 203 0.25 -4.90 -8.58
N LEU A 204 0.56 -3.62 -8.75
CA LEU A 204 1.75 -3.16 -9.45
C LEU A 204 3.05 -3.55 -8.73
N ILE A 205 3.06 -3.56 -7.39
CA ILE A 205 4.22 -4.05 -6.63
C ILE A 205 4.44 -5.54 -6.88
N VAL A 206 3.39 -6.37 -6.78
CA VAL A 206 3.50 -7.82 -7.03
C VAL A 206 3.91 -8.12 -8.46
N TRP A 207 3.21 -7.51 -9.42
CA TRP A 207 3.48 -7.70 -10.83
C TRP A 207 4.87 -7.19 -11.20
N GLY A 208 5.19 -5.98 -10.77
CA GLY A 208 6.45 -5.31 -11.06
C GLY A 208 7.66 -5.96 -10.40
N LEU A 209 7.51 -6.77 -9.35
CA LEU A 209 8.62 -7.53 -8.77
C LEU A 209 8.78 -8.91 -9.41
N LEU A 210 7.67 -9.61 -9.70
CA LEU A 210 7.71 -11.01 -10.12
C LEU A 210 7.68 -11.21 -11.64
N ARG A 211 7.47 -10.13 -12.42
CA ARG A 211 7.41 -10.14 -13.88
C ARG A 211 8.34 -9.10 -14.53
N VAL A 212 9.40 -8.70 -13.81
CA VAL A 212 10.54 -7.95 -14.39
C VAL A 212 11.19 -8.77 -15.50
#